data_AF-A0A7V2S3V8-F1
#
_entry.id   AF-A0A7V2S3V8-F1
#
_cell.length_a   1.000
_cell.length_b   1.000
_cell.length_c   1.000
_cell.angle_alpha   90.00
_cell.angle_beta   90.00
_cell.angle_gamma   90.00
#
_symmetry.space_group_name_H-M   'P 1'
#
loop_
_entity.id
_entity.type
_entity.pdbx_description
1 polymer ?
#
loop_
_entity_poly.entity_id
_entity_poly.type
_entity_poly.pdbx_seq_one_letter_code
_entity_poly.pdbx_strand_id
1 'polypeptide(L)'
;GKSLGAAWYLPEERQITTKAQLLDEMCAALGGRAAEEVIFGEVSTGALNDLEKVTKQAFAMVAYYGLSEKIGNLSFYDSSGQQEYAFSKPFSEKTNEVIDHEIREMVENAYARAKKIIAENKDHLEQLANRLLEREVIFSDDLVEIFGKRPWGETLSIKDHLASSSQKRSKRIAAKENGTGTKEEKGKPAASKKSITKKEGKLPKTNEIPHGSSSTDKTA
;
A
#
# COMPACT_ATOMS: atom_id res chain seq x y z
N GLY A 1 11.70 10.60 -5.80
CA GLY A 1 11.32 10.92 -7.19
C GLY A 1 11.90 12.27 -7.58
N LYS A 2 11.83 12.65 -8.85
CA LYS A 2 12.10 14.02 -9.28
C LYS A 2 10.88 14.89 -8.91
N SER A 3 10.77 15.27 -7.64
CA SER A 3 9.76 16.21 -7.15
C SER A 3 10.46 17.44 -6.58
N LEU A 4 9.85 18.62 -6.72
CA LEU A 4 10.39 19.87 -6.17
C LEU A 4 10.19 19.98 -4.65
N GLY A 5 9.25 19.19 -4.09
CA GLY A 5 9.01 19.05 -2.66
C GLY A 5 8.89 17.58 -2.24
N ALA A 6 8.90 17.34 -0.93
CA ALA A 6 8.74 16.00 -0.36
C ALA A 6 7.93 16.06 0.94
N ALA A 7 7.04 15.09 1.11
CA ALA A 7 6.34 14.84 2.37
C ALA A 7 6.83 13.52 2.97
N TRP A 8 7.16 13.55 4.26
CA TRP A 8 7.60 12.37 4.99
C TRP A 8 6.45 11.89 5.88
N TYR A 9 6.11 10.62 5.74
CA TYR A 9 5.10 9.96 6.55
C TYR A 9 5.79 8.94 7.43
N LEU A 10 5.33 8.82 8.68
CA LEU A 10 5.76 7.71 9.53
C LEU A 10 5.06 6.44 9.00
N PRO A 11 5.81 5.42 8.55
CA PRO A 11 5.18 4.19 8.06
C PRO A 11 4.41 3.50 9.18
N GLU A 12 3.18 3.07 8.88
CA GLU A 12 2.45 2.18 9.77
C GLU A 12 2.95 0.73 9.55
N GLU A 13 3.33 0.03 10.62
CA GLU A 13 3.64 -1.40 10.56
C GLU A 13 2.34 -2.22 10.53
N ARG A 14 1.62 -2.22 9.40
CA ARG A 14 0.42 -3.04 9.19
C ARG A 14 0.65 -4.06 8.09
N GLN A 15 0.17 -5.28 8.33
CA GLN A 15 0.27 -6.38 7.37
C GLN A 15 -0.95 -6.50 6.45
N ILE A 16 -2.10 -5.93 6.84
CA ILE A 16 -3.37 -6.05 6.14
C ILE A 16 -4.03 -4.68 6.10
N THR A 17 -4.53 -4.29 4.91
CA THR A 17 -5.16 -2.99 4.65
C THR A 17 -6.57 -3.19 4.10
N THR A 18 -7.52 -2.42 4.60
CA THR A 18 -8.92 -2.45 4.16
C THR A 18 -9.14 -1.67 2.87
N LYS A 19 -10.24 -1.95 2.15
CA LYS A 19 -10.65 -1.18 0.96
C LYS A 19 -10.74 0.32 1.23
N ALA A 20 -11.37 0.71 2.35
CA ALA A 20 -11.53 2.11 2.73
C ALA A 20 -10.18 2.82 2.88
N GLN A 21 -9.22 2.17 3.54
CA GLN A 21 -7.87 2.71 3.72
C GLN A 21 -7.13 2.87 2.39
N LEU A 22 -7.21 1.89 1.48
CA LEU A 22 -6.59 2.01 0.16
C LEU A 22 -7.21 3.18 -0.64
N LEU A 23 -8.52 3.39 -0.53
CA LEU A 23 -9.19 4.55 -1.14
C LEU A 23 -8.77 5.87 -0.49
N ASP A 24 -8.56 5.91 0.82
CA ASP A 24 -8.04 7.07 1.54
C ASP A 24 -6.60 7.41 1.12
N GLU A 25 -5.75 6.40 0.96
CA GLU A 25 -4.37 6.56 0.46
C GLU A 25 -4.34 7.10 -0.98
N MET A 26 -5.20 6.57 -1.86
CA MET A 26 -5.35 7.09 -3.22
C MET A 26 -5.81 8.55 -3.20
N CYS A 27 -6.79 8.88 -2.37
CA CYS A 27 -7.28 10.25 -2.19
C CYS A 27 -6.16 11.19 -1.70
N ALA A 28 -5.34 10.75 -0.75
CA ALA A 28 -4.23 11.54 -0.22
C ALA A 28 -3.13 11.76 -1.28
N ALA A 29 -2.77 10.72 -2.05
CA ALA A 29 -1.79 10.84 -3.13
C ALA A 29 -2.24 11.80 -4.24
N LEU A 30 -3.54 11.81 -4.55
CA LEU A 30 -4.11 12.74 -5.53
C LEU A 30 -4.31 14.17 -5.00
N GLY A 31 -4.09 14.41 -3.70
CA GLY A 31 -4.32 15.69 -3.05
C GLY A 31 -3.48 16.83 -3.64
N GLY A 32 -2.23 16.57 -4.01
CA GLY A 32 -1.35 17.58 -4.62
C GLY A 32 -1.89 18.09 -5.96
N ARG A 33 -2.26 17.17 -6.86
CA ARG A 33 -2.87 17.52 -8.15
C ARG A 33 -4.21 18.22 -7.98
N ALA A 34 -5.03 17.75 -7.03
CA ALA A 34 -6.31 18.36 -6.72
C ALA A 34 -6.13 19.81 -6.20
N ALA A 35 -5.10 20.05 -5.38
CA ALA A 35 -4.76 21.38 -4.90
C ALA A 35 -4.35 22.33 -6.03
N GLU A 36 -3.55 21.87 -6.99
CA GLU A 36 -3.22 22.67 -8.16
C GLU A 36 -4.47 23.07 -8.94
N GLU A 37 -5.35 22.12 -9.25
CA GLU A 37 -6.59 22.39 -9.99
C GLU A 37 -7.53 23.36 -9.24
N VAL A 38 -7.67 23.21 -7.91
CA VAL A 38 -8.56 24.06 -7.10
C VAL A 38 -8.02 25.48 -6.94
N ILE A 39 -6.70 25.64 -6.79
CA ILE A 39 -6.07 26.94 -6.53
C ILE A 39 -5.74 27.68 -7.82
N PHE A 40 -5.15 27.00 -8.80
CA PHE A 40 -4.63 27.60 -10.03
C PHE A 40 -5.55 27.38 -11.24
N GLY A 41 -6.51 26.46 -11.17
CA GLY A 41 -7.37 26.12 -12.31
C GLY A 41 -6.69 25.29 -13.39
N GLU A 42 -5.43 24.92 -13.19
CA GLU A 42 -4.63 24.12 -14.11
C GLU A 42 -3.83 23.06 -13.35
N VAL A 43 -3.45 21.99 -14.06
CA VAL A 43 -2.72 20.86 -13.49
C VAL A 43 -1.33 20.79 -14.10
N SER A 44 -0.33 20.49 -13.27
CA SER A 44 1.07 20.40 -13.69
C SER A 44 1.51 18.95 -13.96
N THR A 45 2.77 18.78 -14.37
CA THR A 45 3.43 17.48 -14.49
C THR A 45 3.98 16.96 -13.17
N GLY A 46 3.87 17.72 -12.07
CA GLY A 46 4.44 17.41 -10.76
C GLY A 46 3.83 16.17 -10.09
N ALA A 47 2.60 15.81 -10.47
CA ALA A 47 1.87 14.67 -9.91
C ALA A 47 2.16 13.31 -10.58
N LEU A 48 3.17 13.23 -11.47
CA LEU A 48 3.47 12.00 -12.23
C LEU A 48 3.66 10.77 -11.33
N ASN A 49 4.45 10.89 -10.27
CA ASN A 49 4.73 9.79 -9.35
C ASN A 49 3.48 9.37 -8.56
N ASP A 50 2.64 10.31 -8.18
CA ASP A 50 1.40 10.03 -7.47
C ASP A 50 0.39 9.33 -8.38
N LEU A 51 0.25 9.78 -9.64
CA LEU A 51 -0.59 9.12 -10.64
C LEU A 51 -0.14 7.68 -10.92
N GLU A 52 1.18 7.44 -11.04
CA GLU A 52 1.73 6.09 -11.20
C GLU A 52 1.37 5.20 -10.01
N LYS A 53 1.60 5.70 -8.78
CA LYS A 53 1.30 4.97 -7.54
C LYS A 53 -0.19 4.64 -7.43
N VAL A 54 -1.05 5.63 -7.66
CA VAL A 54 -2.51 5.50 -7.60
C VAL A 54 -3.01 4.50 -8.64
N THR A 55 -2.48 4.54 -9.86
CA THR A 55 -2.85 3.60 -10.92
C THR A 55 -2.48 2.17 -10.56
N LYS A 56 -1.25 1.96 -10.06
CA LYS A 56 -0.80 0.62 -9.60
C LYS A 56 -1.65 0.10 -8.44
N GLN A 57 -1.99 0.97 -7.49
CA GLN A 57 -2.82 0.63 -6.35
C GLN A 57 -4.24 0.26 -6.77
N ALA A 58 -4.88 1.06 -7.63
CA ALA A 58 -6.19 0.76 -8.19
C ALA A 58 -6.20 -0.56 -8.98
N PHE A 59 -5.16 -0.79 -9.79
CA PHE A 59 -5.01 -2.06 -10.51
C PHE A 59 -4.92 -3.24 -9.53
N ALA A 60 -4.10 -3.15 -8.48
CA ALA A 60 -3.99 -4.20 -7.48
C ALA A 60 -5.32 -4.44 -6.74
N MET A 61 -6.04 -3.38 -6.40
CA MET A 61 -7.36 -3.48 -5.76
C MET A 61 -8.35 -4.28 -6.62
N VAL A 62 -8.39 -4.00 -7.92
CA VAL A 62 -9.33 -4.64 -8.84
C VAL A 62 -8.85 -6.04 -9.24
N ALA A 63 -7.62 -6.18 -9.69
CA ALA A 63 -7.11 -7.41 -10.32
C ALA A 63 -6.57 -8.43 -9.31
N TYR A 64 -6.06 -8.01 -8.15
CA TYR A 64 -5.38 -8.89 -7.21
C TYR A 64 -6.17 -9.13 -5.93
N TYR A 65 -6.81 -8.09 -5.40
CA TYR A 65 -7.49 -8.15 -4.10
C TYR A 65 -9.00 -8.42 -4.20
N GLY A 66 -9.56 -8.49 -5.41
CA GLY A 66 -10.99 -8.75 -5.61
C GLY A 66 -11.89 -7.65 -5.02
N LEU A 67 -11.43 -6.39 -4.99
CA LEU A 67 -12.16 -5.27 -4.38
C LEU A 67 -13.10 -4.54 -5.34
N SER A 68 -13.30 -5.09 -6.53
CA SER A 68 -14.32 -4.66 -7.51
C SER A 68 -15.53 -5.57 -7.44
N GLU A 69 -16.73 -4.98 -7.39
CA GLU A 69 -17.98 -5.74 -7.40
C GLU A 69 -18.24 -6.41 -8.76
N LYS A 70 -17.76 -5.80 -9.86
CA LYS A 70 -17.94 -6.33 -11.22
C LYS A 70 -17.02 -7.52 -11.51
N ILE A 71 -15.81 -7.52 -10.97
CA ILE A 71 -14.88 -8.65 -11.05
C ILE A 71 -15.22 -9.72 -10.01
N GLY A 72 -15.65 -9.29 -8.82
CA GLY A 72 -15.96 -10.14 -7.68
C GLY A 72 -14.71 -10.63 -6.95
N ASN A 73 -14.88 -11.71 -6.16
CA ASN A 73 -13.85 -12.28 -5.30
C ASN A 73 -12.85 -13.16 -6.08
N LEU A 74 -12.35 -12.66 -7.21
CA LEU A 74 -11.33 -13.31 -8.04
C LEU A 74 -9.99 -12.60 -7.86
N SER A 75 -8.90 -13.36 -8.01
CA SER A 75 -7.55 -12.84 -8.01
C SER A 75 -6.79 -13.35 -9.22
N PHE A 76 -6.17 -12.42 -9.93
CA PHE A 76 -5.25 -12.67 -11.03
C PHE A 76 -3.78 -12.51 -10.60
N TYR A 77 -3.53 -12.50 -9.29
CA TYR A 77 -2.19 -12.39 -8.71
C TYR A 77 -1.50 -13.75 -8.71
N ASP A 78 -0.32 -13.82 -9.31
CA ASP A 78 0.54 -15.00 -9.26
C ASP A 78 1.70 -14.79 -8.28
N SER A 79 1.65 -15.50 -7.14
CA SER A 79 2.71 -15.46 -6.13
C SER A 79 4.02 -16.11 -6.57
N SER A 80 4.04 -16.84 -7.69
CA SER A 80 5.26 -17.48 -8.21
C SER A 80 6.17 -16.52 -8.97
N GLY A 81 5.69 -15.29 -9.28
CA GLY A 81 6.44 -14.27 -9.99
C GLY A 81 6.64 -14.55 -11.49
N GLN A 82 6.05 -15.62 -12.03
CA GLN A 82 6.18 -15.98 -13.43
C GLN A 82 5.37 -15.06 -14.34
N GLN A 83 4.35 -14.40 -13.80
CA GLN A 83 3.50 -13.46 -14.52
C GLN A 83 4.25 -12.25 -15.11
N GLU A 84 5.34 -11.80 -14.49
CA GLU A 84 6.17 -10.70 -15.00
C GLU A 84 6.96 -11.12 -16.27
N TYR A 85 7.15 -12.43 -16.46
CA TYR A 85 7.77 -13.04 -17.65
C TYR A 85 6.75 -13.60 -18.65
N ALA A 86 5.46 -13.59 -18.30
CA ALA A 86 4.40 -14.10 -19.16
C ALA A 86 4.03 -13.07 -20.23
N PHE A 87 4.05 -13.51 -21.50
CA PHE A 87 3.68 -12.65 -22.63
C PHE A 87 2.16 -12.42 -22.76
N SER A 88 1.33 -13.18 -22.03
CA SER A 88 -0.13 -13.06 -22.07
C SER A 88 -0.72 -12.82 -20.69
N LYS A 89 -1.73 -11.95 -20.63
CA LYS A 89 -2.52 -11.70 -19.42
C LYS A 89 -3.32 -12.96 -19.04
N PRO A 90 -3.52 -13.27 -17.75
CA PRO A 90 -4.25 -14.46 -17.31
C PRO A 90 -5.78 -14.31 -17.37
N PHE A 91 -6.29 -13.35 -18.16
CA PHE A 91 -7.71 -13.05 -18.28
C PHE A 91 -8.04 -12.61 -19.71
N SER A 92 -9.33 -12.71 -20.07
CA SER A 92 -9.81 -12.37 -21.40
C SER A 92 -9.73 -10.86 -21.68
N GLU A 93 -9.75 -10.46 -22.97
CA GLU A 93 -9.88 -9.05 -23.35
C GLU A 93 -11.15 -8.41 -22.76
N LYS A 94 -12.24 -9.17 -22.67
CA LYS A 94 -13.47 -8.65 -22.06
C LYS A 94 -13.29 -8.31 -20.58
N THR A 95 -12.55 -9.15 -19.86
CA THR A 95 -12.19 -8.90 -18.46
C THR A 95 -11.24 -7.70 -18.37
N ASN A 96 -10.30 -7.56 -19.30
CA ASN A 96 -9.38 -6.43 -19.35
C ASN A 96 -10.14 -5.09 -19.48
N GLU A 97 -11.12 -5.01 -20.38
CA GLU A 97 -11.98 -3.83 -20.52
C GLU A 97 -12.71 -3.47 -19.21
N VAL A 98 -13.21 -4.48 -18.49
CA VAL A 98 -13.89 -4.27 -17.21
C VAL A 98 -12.90 -3.77 -16.16
N ILE A 99 -11.69 -4.34 -16.08
CA ILE A 99 -10.64 -3.88 -15.17
C ILE A 99 -10.29 -2.42 -15.45
N ASP A 100 -10.05 -2.06 -16.71
CA ASP A 100 -9.71 -0.69 -17.11
C ASP A 100 -10.83 0.31 -16.76
N HIS A 101 -12.10 -0.10 -16.91
CA HIS A 101 -13.24 0.72 -16.50
C HIS A 101 -13.27 0.93 -14.98
N GLU A 102 -13.14 -0.14 -14.19
CA GLU A 102 -13.17 -0.09 -12.72
C GLU A 102 -12.03 0.77 -12.16
N ILE A 103 -10.83 0.66 -12.74
CA ILE A 103 -9.68 1.49 -12.35
C ILE A 103 -9.98 2.96 -12.61
N ARG A 104 -10.47 3.30 -13.81
CA ARG A 104 -10.82 4.69 -14.15
C ARG A 104 -11.84 5.25 -13.17
N GLU A 105 -12.93 4.51 -12.93
CA GLU A 105 -13.98 4.92 -12.00
C GLU A 105 -13.46 5.13 -10.58
N MET A 106 -12.60 4.22 -10.10
CA MET A 106 -12.01 4.32 -8.76
C MET A 106 -11.09 5.54 -8.61
N VAL A 107 -10.25 5.80 -9.61
CA VAL A 107 -9.31 6.94 -9.59
C VAL A 107 -10.06 8.27 -9.70
N GLU A 108 -11.06 8.37 -10.58
CA GLU A 108 -11.89 9.57 -10.72
C GLU A 108 -12.66 9.88 -9.44
N ASN A 109 -13.23 8.86 -8.78
CA ASN A 109 -13.91 9.03 -7.51
C ASN A 109 -12.96 9.51 -6.39
N ALA A 110 -11.75 8.94 -6.33
CA ALA A 110 -10.73 9.39 -5.38
C ALA A 110 -10.29 10.84 -5.68
N TYR A 111 -10.15 11.21 -6.96
CA TYR A 111 -9.80 12.57 -7.38
C TYR A 111 -10.89 13.58 -7.03
N ALA A 112 -12.15 13.25 -7.31
CA ALA A 112 -13.29 14.08 -6.97
C ALA A 112 -13.40 14.32 -5.46
N ARG A 113 -13.18 13.26 -4.66
CA ARG A 113 -13.12 13.38 -3.20
C ARG A 113 -11.97 14.27 -2.74
N ALA A 114 -10.77 14.11 -3.31
CA ALA A 114 -9.63 14.96 -2.99
C ALA A 114 -9.93 16.43 -3.30
N LYS A 115 -10.47 16.74 -4.48
CA LYS A 115 -10.88 18.10 -4.86
C LYS A 115 -11.89 18.69 -3.89
N LYS A 116 -12.90 17.92 -3.49
CA LYS A 116 -13.89 18.37 -2.50
C LYS A 116 -13.23 18.72 -1.17
N ILE A 117 -12.38 17.85 -0.63
CA ILE A 117 -11.67 18.09 0.64
C ILE A 117 -10.81 19.34 0.56
N ILE A 118 -10.05 19.51 -0.53
CA ILE A 118 -9.20 20.69 -0.71
C ILE A 118 -10.05 21.97 -0.84
N ALA A 119 -11.13 21.93 -1.61
CA ALA A 119 -12.03 23.08 -1.76
C ALA A 119 -12.68 23.50 -0.43
N GLU A 120 -13.11 22.54 0.39
CA GLU A 120 -13.67 22.79 1.72
C GLU A 120 -12.65 23.34 2.73
N ASN A 121 -11.34 23.13 2.48
CA ASN A 121 -10.26 23.52 3.39
C ASN A 121 -9.28 24.52 2.76
N LYS A 122 -9.75 25.32 1.79
CA LYS A 122 -8.92 26.26 1.01
C LYS A 122 -8.13 27.23 1.90
N ASP A 123 -8.78 27.83 2.90
CA ASP A 123 -8.14 28.79 3.80
C ASP A 123 -6.99 28.17 4.61
N HIS A 124 -7.14 26.89 5.02
CA HIS A 124 -6.08 26.17 5.72
C HIS A 124 -4.92 25.79 4.78
N LEU A 125 -5.23 25.45 3.52
CA LEU A 125 -4.21 25.19 2.49
C LEU A 125 -3.37 26.44 2.22
N GLU A 126 -3.99 27.62 2.13
CA GLU A 126 -3.27 28.89 1.95
C GLU A 126 -2.36 29.20 3.14
N GLN A 127 -2.84 28.99 4.38
CA GLN A 127 -2.02 29.13 5.59
C GLN A 127 -0.81 28.19 5.58
N LEU A 128 -1.02 26.93 5.18
CA LEU A 128 0.04 25.93 5.05
C LEU A 128 1.09 26.34 4.03
N ALA A 129 0.65 26.80 2.85
CA ALA A 129 1.52 27.26 1.79
C ALA A 129 2.37 28.47 2.24
N ASN A 130 1.75 29.45 2.89
CA ASN A 130 2.46 30.61 3.44
C ASN A 130 3.51 30.21 4.48
N ARG A 131 3.18 29.29 5.39
CA ARG A 131 4.14 28.77 6.38
C ARG A 131 5.32 28.06 5.71
N LEU A 132 5.09 27.30 4.64
CA LEU A 132 6.14 26.64 3.86
C LEU A 132 7.04 27.64 3.12
N LEU A 133 6.49 28.74 2.63
CA LEU A 133 7.28 29.83 2.03
C LEU A 133 8.21 30.51 3.05
N GLU A 134 7.78 30.60 4.32
CA GLU A 134 8.59 31.19 5.39
C GLU A 134 9.69 30.26 5.92
N ARG A 135 9.41 28.96 6.06
CA ARG A 135 10.28 28.03 6.82
C ARG A 135 10.89 26.89 6.01
N GLU A 136 10.51 26.70 4.75
CA GLU A 136 10.86 25.58 3.84
C GLU A 136 10.48 24.17 4.35
N VAL A 137 10.52 23.94 5.65
CA VAL A 137 10.22 22.70 6.35
C VAL A 137 9.28 22.99 7.52
N ILE A 138 8.22 22.20 7.63
CA ILE A 138 7.25 22.26 8.72
C ILE A 138 7.09 20.88 9.36
N PHE A 139 6.66 20.84 10.61
CA PHE A 139 6.48 19.61 11.37
C PHE A 139 5.02 19.38 11.75
N SER A 140 4.76 18.23 12.37
CA SER A 140 3.41 17.85 12.82
C SER A 140 2.77 18.89 13.74
N ASP A 141 3.58 19.58 14.57
CA ASP A 141 3.10 20.63 15.46
C ASP A 141 2.52 21.83 14.67
N ASP A 142 3.20 22.27 13.60
CA ASP A 142 2.71 23.33 12.72
C ASP A 142 1.37 22.93 12.05
N LEU A 143 1.22 21.65 11.70
CA LEU A 143 -0.04 21.15 11.15
C LEU A 143 -1.18 21.20 12.17
N VAL A 144 -0.89 20.95 13.45
CA VAL A 144 -1.90 21.06 14.52
C VAL A 144 -2.27 22.52 14.77
N GLU A 145 -1.34 23.46 14.62
CA GLU A 145 -1.64 24.90 14.69
C GLU A 145 -2.60 25.32 13.55
N ILE A 146 -2.38 24.81 12.34
CA ILE A 146 -3.17 25.20 11.16
C ILE A 146 -4.52 24.47 11.12
N PHE A 147 -4.52 23.14 11.23
CA PHE A 147 -5.70 22.30 11.02
C PHE A 147 -6.41 21.90 12.32
N GLY A 148 -5.87 22.28 13.48
CA GLY A 148 -6.35 21.82 14.77
C GLY A 148 -5.93 20.37 15.09
N LYS A 149 -6.41 19.87 16.24
CA LYS A 149 -6.16 18.49 16.66
C LYS A 149 -6.96 17.51 15.80
N ARG A 150 -6.37 16.38 15.46
CA ARG A 150 -7.04 15.32 14.70
C ARG A 150 -8.23 14.76 15.50
N PRO A 151 -9.42 14.65 14.90
CA PRO A 151 -10.60 14.17 15.61
C PRO A 151 -10.56 12.66 15.91
N TRP A 152 -9.67 11.90 15.27
CA TRP A 152 -9.51 10.43 15.46
C TRP A 152 -8.24 10.03 16.24
N GLY A 153 -7.62 10.95 16.99
CA GLY A 153 -6.50 10.68 17.89
C GLY A 153 -5.09 10.98 17.32
N GLU A 154 -4.07 10.84 18.17
CA GLU A 154 -2.67 11.14 17.83
C GLU A 154 -1.99 9.99 17.09
N THR A 155 -1.47 10.27 15.89
CA THR A 155 -0.46 9.43 15.24
C THR A 155 0.92 9.89 15.73
N LEU A 156 1.79 8.96 16.13
CA LEU A 156 3.16 9.27 16.56
C LEU A 156 3.83 10.22 15.56
N SER A 157 4.37 11.35 16.04
CA SER A 157 5.09 12.27 15.15
C SER A 157 6.43 11.64 14.73
N ILE A 158 6.94 12.05 13.58
CA ILE A 158 8.28 11.63 13.13
C ILE A 158 9.35 12.07 14.15
N LYS A 159 9.17 13.23 14.81
CA LYS A 159 10.06 13.69 15.89
C LYS A 159 10.04 12.71 17.07
N ASP A 160 8.87 12.27 17.51
CA ASP A 160 8.73 11.33 18.63
C ASP A 160 9.28 9.95 18.27
N HIS A 161 9.10 9.53 17.02
CA HIS A 161 9.67 8.28 16.51
C HIS A 161 11.20 8.35 16.42
N LEU A 162 11.78 9.46 15.96
CA LEU A 162 13.23 9.68 15.92
C LEU A 162 13.84 9.78 17.32
N ALA A 163 13.15 10.44 18.26
CA ALA A 163 13.57 10.52 19.67
C ALA A 163 13.54 9.13 20.34
N SER A 164 12.46 8.36 20.15
CA SER A 164 12.31 7.03 20.74
C SER A 164 13.23 5.97 20.10
N SER A 165 13.50 6.07 18.80
CA SER A 165 14.47 5.20 18.11
C SER A 165 15.91 5.50 18.54
N SER A 166 16.25 6.77 18.76
CA SER A 166 17.55 7.19 19.33
C SER A 166 17.73 6.61 20.74
N GLN A 167 16.74 6.74 21.63
CA GLN A 167 16.78 6.13 22.97
C GLN A 167 16.86 4.59 22.93
N LYS A 168 16.16 3.92 22.01
CA LYS A 168 16.29 2.46 21.81
C LYS A 168 17.70 2.06 21.36
N ARG A 169 18.34 2.87 20.51
CA ARG A 169 19.73 2.66 20.08
C ARG A 169 20.71 2.87 21.23
N SER A 170 20.55 3.93 22.03
CA SER A 170 21.35 4.18 23.24
C SER A 170 21.22 3.06 24.26
N LYS A 171 20.00 2.57 24.52
CA LYS A 171 19.76 1.43 25.43
C LYS A 171 20.38 0.13 24.92
N ARG A 172 20.35 -0.12 23.60
CA ARG A 172 21.03 -1.29 22.99
C ARG A 172 22.56 -1.20 23.10
N ILE A 173 23.13 -0.01 23.00
CA ILE A 173 24.57 0.22 23.15
C ILE A 173 24.99 0.04 24.62
N ALA A 174 24.26 0.65 25.56
CA ALA A 174 24.50 0.50 27.00
C ALA A 174 24.34 -0.95 27.50
N ALA A 175 23.37 -1.71 26.95
CA ALA A 175 23.20 -3.13 27.25
C ALA A 175 24.35 -4.00 26.70
N LYS A 176 25.06 -3.53 25.66
CA LYS A 176 26.23 -4.21 25.08
C LYS A 176 27.50 -3.92 25.87
N GLU A 177 27.62 -2.72 26.45
CA GLU A 177 28.76 -2.32 27.28
C GLU A 177 28.72 -2.92 28.69
N ASN A 178 27.53 -3.18 29.25
CA ASN A 178 27.38 -3.90 30.53
C ASN A 178 27.48 -5.44 30.39
N GLY A 179 27.81 -5.95 29.20
CA GLY A 179 27.83 -7.37 28.87
C GLY A 179 29.19 -7.87 28.38
N THR A 180 30.30 -7.53 29.05
CA THR A 180 31.59 -8.22 28.83
C THR A 180 32.40 -8.45 30.11
N GLY A 181 32.40 -9.71 30.52
CA GLY A 181 33.38 -10.38 31.38
C GLY A 181 32.89 -11.82 31.49
N THR A 182 33.28 -12.74 30.60
CA THR A 182 34.61 -13.38 30.53
C THR A 182 34.93 -13.93 29.13
N LYS A 183 36.18 -13.73 28.66
CA LYS A 183 36.88 -14.60 27.67
C LYS A 183 37.26 -15.91 28.39
N GLU A 184 37.39 -17.11 27.81
CA GLU A 184 38.02 -17.63 26.58
C GLU A 184 37.36 -19.01 26.28
N GLU A 185 37.34 -19.59 25.08
CA GLU A 185 38.48 -20.32 24.50
C GLU A 185 38.24 -20.67 23.00
N LYS A 186 39.34 -20.84 22.28
CA LYS A 186 39.42 -21.12 20.83
C LYS A 186 39.01 -22.56 20.48
N GLY A 187 38.29 -22.71 19.36
CA GLY A 187 38.16 -23.98 18.64
C GLY A 187 37.33 -23.84 17.36
N LYS A 188 37.97 -24.01 16.19
CA LYS A 188 37.36 -24.01 14.85
C LYS A 188 37.38 -25.46 14.31
N PRO A 189 36.68 -25.80 13.21
CA PRO A 189 35.25 -26.10 13.11
C PRO A 189 35.01 -27.59 12.76
N ALA A 190 33.85 -28.14 13.10
CA ALA A 190 33.42 -29.45 12.60
C ALA A 190 32.02 -29.37 11.99
N ALA A 191 31.95 -29.59 10.68
CA ALA A 191 30.74 -29.89 9.95
C ALA A 191 30.11 -31.18 10.48
N SER A 192 28.79 -31.19 10.66
CA SER A 192 28.04 -32.45 10.66
C SER A 192 26.63 -32.23 10.15
N LYS A 193 26.39 -32.84 8.98
CA LYS A 193 25.10 -33.08 8.35
C LYS A 193 24.23 -33.94 9.29
N LYS A 194 22.96 -33.57 9.44
CA LYS A 194 21.84 -34.48 9.64
C LYS A 194 20.64 -33.88 8.90
N SER A 195 20.38 -34.19 7.62
CA SER A 195 19.74 -35.41 7.11
C SER A 195 18.67 -35.95 8.07
N ILE A 196 17.43 -35.49 7.88
CA ILE A 196 16.24 -36.25 8.22
C ILE A 196 15.47 -36.49 6.92
N THR A 197 15.09 -37.75 6.80
CA THR A 197 14.77 -38.54 5.64
C THR A 197 13.35 -38.30 5.13
N LYS A 198 13.20 -38.38 3.80
CA LYS A 198 11.93 -38.63 3.11
C LYS A 198 11.25 -39.85 3.73
N LYS A 199 9.97 -39.72 4.08
CA LYS A 199 9.02 -40.84 4.07
C LYS A 199 7.94 -40.54 3.05
N GLU A 200 8.02 -41.24 1.93
CA GLU A 200 6.93 -41.39 0.97
C GLU A 200 5.74 -42.06 1.66
N GLY A 201 4.61 -41.35 1.69
CA GLY A 201 3.32 -41.85 2.15
C GLY A 201 2.34 -41.85 0.99
N LYS A 202 2.16 -43.01 0.40
CA LYS A 202 1.27 -43.38 -0.72
C LYS A 202 -0.19 -43.02 -0.40
N LEU A 203 -0.83 -42.16 -1.20
CA LEU A 203 -2.30 -41.96 -1.17
C LEU A 203 -3.01 -43.20 -1.75
N PRO A 204 -4.05 -43.75 -1.08
CA PRO A 204 -4.88 -44.77 -1.69
C PRO A 204 -5.88 -44.14 -2.68
N LYS A 205 -6.05 -44.81 -3.83
CA LYS A 205 -7.13 -44.61 -4.80
C LYS A 205 -8.46 -45.15 -4.27
N THR A 206 -9.54 -44.78 -4.98
CA THR A 206 -10.95 -45.24 -4.94
C THR A 206 -11.88 -44.28 -4.18
N ASN A 207 -13.08 -43.91 -4.65
CA ASN A 207 -13.97 -44.52 -5.64
C ASN A 207 -14.85 -43.49 -6.36
N GLU A 208 -15.27 -43.90 -7.56
CA GLU A 208 -16.31 -43.31 -8.41
C GLU A 208 -17.69 -43.38 -7.73
N ILE A 209 -18.57 -42.40 -8.04
CA ILE A 209 -20.02 -42.57 -7.95
C ILE A 209 -20.62 -42.09 -9.30
N PRO A 210 -21.48 -42.89 -9.96
CA PRO A 210 -21.95 -42.62 -11.32
C PRO A 210 -23.33 -41.92 -11.39
N HIS A 211 -23.56 -41.35 -12.57
CA HIS A 211 -24.83 -41.08 -13.26
C HIS A 211 -25.79 -39.97 -12.80
N GLY A 212 -26.15 -39.16 -13.79
CA GLY A 212 -27.28 -38.23 -13.79
C GLY A 212 -27.40 -37.48 -15.11
N SER A 213 -27.61 -38.20 -16.21
CA SER A 213 -27.98 -37.64 -17.51
C SER A 213 -29.39 -37.04 -17.45
N SER A 214 -29.55 -35.75 -17.76
CA SER A 214 -30.85 -35.20 -18.16
C SER A 214 -30.73 -34.54 -19.52
N SER A 215 -31.18 -35.28 -20.53
CA SER A 215 -31.60 -34.77 -21.82
C SER A 215 -32.84 -33.90 -21.66
N THR A 216 -32.84 -32.70 -22.24
CA THR A 216 -34.08 -32.05 -22.67
C THR A 216 -33.88 -31.56 -24.10
N ASP A 217 -34.45 -32.31 -25.04
CA ASP A 217 -34.98 -31.79 -26.30
C ASP A 217 -35.88 -30.57 -26.02
N LYS A 218 -35.71 -29.43 -26.70
CA LYS A 218 -36.39 -29.09 -27.97
C LYS A 218 -37.89 -29.44 -27.97
N THR A 219 -38.75 -28.44 -27.78
CA THR A 219 -39.73 -27.89 -28.75
C THR A 219 -40.93 -27.23 -28.05
N ALA A 220 -41.43 -26.18 -28.73
CA ALA A 220 -42.61 -25.34 -28.48
C ALA A 220 -42.45 -24.22 -27.43
#